data_AF-V5TZX0-F1
#
_entry.id   AF-V5TZX0-F1
#
_cell.length_a   1.000
_cell.length_b   1.000
_cell.length_c   1.000
_cell.angle_alpha   90.00
_cell.angle_beta   90.00
_cell.angle_gamma   90.00
#
_symmetry.space_group_name_H-M   'P 1'
#
loop_
_entity.id
_entity.type
_entity.pdbx_description
1 polymer ?
#
loop_
_entity_poly.entity_id
_entity_poly.type
_entity_poly.pdbx_seq_one_letter_code
_entity_poly.pdbx_strand_id
1 'polypeptide(L)'
;MDFILMTITDEVLALFREEIPGYLDRNWKEVPLELDSDLYDCPRDDLEDAIRKYKERFNISLEDLNWSLYFPWEYKSCLQRWFKLNKKEVELTRRPLTIRMFAASAQAGKWLYD
;
A
#
# COMPACT_ATOMS: atom_id res chain seq x y z
N MET A 1 0.32 32.71 4.83
CA MET A 1 0.71 32.37 3.45
C MET A 1 1.89 31.45 3.56
N ASP A 2 1.64 30.15 3.40
CA ASP A 2 2.63 29.13 3.08
C ASP A 2 1.90 28.17 2.13
N PHE A 3 1.61 28.64 0.92
CA PHE A 3 1.26 27.74 -0.18
C PHE A 3 2.56 27.04 -0.60
N ILE A 4 3.06 26.16 0.27
CA ILE A 4 4.11 25.22 -0.08
C ILE A 4 3.55 24.44 -1.26
N LEU A 5 4.26 24.45 -2.39
CA LEU A 5 3.97 23.60 -3.53
C LEU A 5 3.91 22.16 -3.03
N MET A 6 2.71 21.68 -2.70
CA MET A 6 2.50 20.30 -2.31
C MET A 6 2.85 19.47 -3.52
N THR A 7 3.90 18.66 -3.40
CA THR A 7 4.28 17.77 -4.49
C THR A 7 3.23 16.65 -4.58
N ILE A 8 3.11 16.02 -5.76
CA ILE A 8 2.27 14.81 -5.90
C ILE A 8 2.65 13.76 -4.84
N THR A 9 3.93 13.68 -4.47
CA THR A 9 4.42 12.80 -3.42
C THR A 9 3.83 13.15 -2.04
N ASP A 10 3.79 14.43 -1.69
CA ASP A 10 3.21 14.90 -0.42
C ASP A 10 1.70 14.68 -0.39
N GLU A 11 1.02 14.88 -1.52
CA GLU A 11 -0.43 14.66 -1.65
C GLU A 11 -0.79 13.17 -1.51
N VAL A 12 -0.03 12.28 -2.15
CA VAL A 12 -0.20 10.83 -1.98
C VAL A 12 0.06 10.42 -0.54
N LEU A 13 1.15 10.89 0.08
CA LEU A 13 1.46 10.57 1.48
C LEU A 13 0.37 11.06 2.44
N ALA A 14 -0.15 12.27 2.21
CA ALA A 14 -1.24 12.84 3.01
C ALA A 14 -2.52 12.01 2.88
N LEU A 15 -2.89 11.60 1.66
CA LEU A 15 -4.06 10.75 1.41
C LEU A 15 -3.96 9.42 2.17
N PHE A 16 -2.82 8.74 2.09
CA PHE A 16 -2.67 7.46 2.79
C PHE A 16 -2.69 7.60 4.32
N ARG A 17 -2.19 8.72 4.86
CA ARG A 17 -2.26 9.02 6.31
C ARG A 17 -3.66 9.41 6.78
N GLU A 18 -4.53 9.89 5.89
CA GLU A 18 -5.92 10.21 6.22
C GLU A 18 -6.75 8.94 6.40
N GLU A 19 -6.48 7.91 5.59
CA GLU A 19 -7.25 6.66 5.60
C GLU A 19 -6.67 5.60 6.53
N ILE A 20 -5.34 5.54 6.63
CA ILE A 20 -4.66 4.49 7.38
C ILE A 20 -4.07 5.13 8.66
N PRO A 21 -4.68 4.89 9.84
CA PRO A 21 -4.09 5.32 11.09
C PRO A 21 -2.70 4.67 11.22
N GLY A 22 -1.71 5.44 11.62
CA GLY A 22 -0.33 4.97 11.70
C GLY A 22 -0.21 3.73 12.61
N TYR A 23 0.90 2.99 12.49
CA TYR A 23 1.13 1.85 13.38
C TYR A 23 1.59 2.33 14.75
N LEU A 24 1.24 1.59 15.80
CA LEU A 24 1.75 1.85 17.15
C LEU A 24 3.16 1.27 17.28
N ASP A 25 4.11 2.06 17.79
CA ASP A 25 5.42 1.56 18.17
C ASP A 25 5.36 0.74 19.48
N ARG A 26 6.52 0.25 19.93
CA ARG A 26 6.66 -0.51 21.19
C ARG A 26 6.23 0.29 22.43
N ASN A 27 6.11 1.60 22.31
CA ASN A 27 5.73 2.53 23.35
C ASN A 27 4.27 3.00 23.22
N TRP A 28 3.46 2.34 22.37
CA TRP A 28 2.06 2.71 22.11
C TRP A 28 1.89 4.12 21.54
N LYS A 29 2.95 4.63 20.88
CA LYS A 29 2.90 5.90 20.18
C LYS A 29 2.60 5.65 18.71
N GLU A 30 1.67 6.41 18.16
CA GLU A 30 1.38 6.37 16.74
C GLU A 30 2.60 6.87 15.95
N VAL A 31 3.07 6.01 15.04
CA VAL A 31 4.08 6.34 14.06
C VAL A 31 3.36 6.56 12.74
N PRO A 32 3.39 7.80 12.20
CA PRO A 32 2.73 8.09 10.95
C PRO A 32 3.39 7.31 9.81
N LEU A 33 2.60 6.98 8.78
CA LEU A 33 3.13 6.36 7.58
C LEU A 33 4.20 7.23 6.92
N GLU A 34 5.23 6.60 6.37
CA GLU A 34 6.29 7.24 5.59
C GLU A 34 6.26 6.70 4.16
N LEU A 35 6.99 7.34 3.23
CA LEU A 35 7.04 6.90 1.84
C LEU A 35 7.45 5.43 1.69
N ASP A 36 8.34 4.96 2.56
CA ASP A 36 8.89 3.62 2.53
C ASP A 36 8.19 2.66 3.50
N SER A 37 7.12 3.12 4.16
CA SER A 37 6.27 2.25 4.97
C SER A 37 5.61 1.20 4.09
N ASP A 38 5.73 -0.04 4.52
CA ASP A 38 5.13 -1.20 3.88
C ASP A 38 3.68 -1.34 4.34
N LEU A 39 2.76 -1.29 3.38
CA LEU A 39 1.32 -1.29 3.62
C LEU A 39 0.75 -2.70 3.83
N TYR A 40 1.61 -3.72 3.87
CA TYR A 40 1.18 -5.12 3.98
C TYR A 40 0.35 -5.41 5.23
N ASP A 41 0.75 -4.84 6.38
CA ASP A 41 0.15 -5.09 7.69
C ASP A 41 -0.99 -4.10 8.04
N CYS A 42 -1.30 -3.17 7.13
CA CYS A 42 -2.41 -2.24 7.33
C CYS A 42 -3.75 -2.98 7.35
N PRO A 43 -4.75 -2.50 8.12
CA PRO A 43 -6.11 -3.02 8.03
C PRO A 43 -6.59 -3.02 6.58
N ARG A 44 -7.21 -4.13 6.15
CA ARG A 44 -7.58 -4.34 4.75
C ARG A 44 -8.58 -3.29 4.27
N ASP A 45 -9.58 -2.99 5.10
CA ASP A 45 -10.63 -2.01 4.79
C ASP A 45 -10.03 -0.60 4.59
N ASP A 46 -9.16 -0.17 5.51
CA ASP A 46 -8.46 1.13 5.42
C ASP A 46 -7.58 1.23 4.17
N LEU A 47 -6.86 0.13 3.84
CA LEU A 47 -6.03 0.08 2.64
C LEU A 47 -6.87 0.09 1.36
N GLU A 48 -8.00 -0.61 1.33
CA GLU A 48 -8.93 -0.59 0.19
C GLU A 48 -9.51 0.81 -0.03
N ASP A 49 -9.89 1.52 1.04
CA ASP A 49 -10.36 2.90 0.96
C ASP A 49 -9.26 3.87 0.51
N ALA A 50 -8.04 3.72 1.01
CA ALA A 50 -6.87 4.49 0.56
C ALA A 50 -6.61 4.29 -0.94
N ILE A 51 -6.60 3.03 -1.40
CA ILE A 51 -6.39 2.70 -2.81
C ILE A 51 -7.51 3.26 -3.68
N ARG A 52 -8.77 3.14 -3.24
CA ARG A 52 -9.92 3.66 -3.98
C ARG A 52 -9.83 5.18 -4.14
N LYS A 53 -9.60 5.91 -3.06
CA LYS A 53 -9.41 7.38 -3.09
C LYS A 53 -8.20 7.78 -3.94
N TYR A 54 -7.12 7.02 -3.89
CA TYR A 54 -5.95 7.22 -4.75
C TYR A 54 -6.31 7.09 -6.24
N LYS A 55 -7.02 6.00 -6.63
CA LYS A 55 -7.46 5.79 -8.02
C LYS A 55 -8.33 6.95 -8.51
N GLU A 56 -9.29 7.37 -7.68
CA GLU A 56 -10.21 8.48 -7.99
C GLU A 56 -9.47 9.81 -8.13
N ARG A 57 -8.57 10.15 -7.20
CA ARG A 57 -7.87 11.45 -7.16
C ARG A 57 -6.84 11.59 -8.28
N PHE A 58 -6.08 10.54 -8.58
CA PHE A 58 -5.01 10.59 -9.58
C PHE A 58 -5.41 10.02 -10.95
N ASN A 59 -6.65 9.53 -11.08
CA ASN A 59 -7.19 8.91 -12.29
C ASN A 59 -6.30 7.76 -12.81
N ILE A 60 -5.83 6.91 -11.90
CA ILE A 60 -4.96 5.76 -12.21
C ILE A 60 -5.74 4.47 -12.07
N SER A 61 -5.66 3.60 -13.08
CA SER A 61 -6.14 2.23 -12.97
C SER A 61 -5.09 1.31 -12.34
N LEU A 62 -5.55 0.43 -11.45
CA LEU A 62 -4.77 -0.65 -10.82
C LEU A 62 -5.40 -2.01 -11.12
N GLU A 63 -6.20 -2.11 -12.18
CA GLU A 63 -6.93 -3.34 -12.53
C GLU A 63 -6.01 -4.41 -13.10
N ASP A 64 -5.00 -4.00 -13.88
CA ASP A 64 -3.98 -4.90 -14.43
C ASP A 64 -2.86 -5.24 -13.44
N LEU A 65 -2.91 -4.65 -12.23
CA LEU A 65 -1.90 -4.85 -11.20
C LEU A 65 -1.89 -6.30 -10.73
N ASN A 66 -0.74 -6.95 -10.82
CA ASN A 66 -0.55 -8.28 -10.24
C ASN A 66 -0.39 -8.20 -8.71
N TRP A 67 -1.51 -8.12 -8.02
CA TRP A 67 -1.58 -8.09 -6.55
C TRP A 67 -0.92 -9.28 -5.86
N SER A 68 -0.73 -10.42 -6.54
CA SER A 68 -0.04 -11.58 -5.96
C SER A 68 1.44 -11.32 -5.64
N LEU A 69 2.04 -10.27 -6.22
CA LEU A 69 3.40 -9.84 -5.91
C LEU A 69 3.49 -9.22 -4.50
N TYR A 70 2.42 -8.56 -4.07
CA TYR A 70 2.36 -7.82 -2.80
C TYR A 70 1.66 -8.63 -1.70
N PHE A 71 0.61 -9.36 -2.08
CA PHE A 71 -0.21 -10.18 -1.17
C PHE A 71 -0.20 -11.66 -1.60
N PRO A 72 0.97 -12.32 -1.68
CA PRO A 72 1.07 -13.67 -2.26
C PRO A 72 0.25 -14.71 -1.51
N TRP A 73 0.06 -14.54 -0.20
CA TRP A 73 -0.74 -15.45 0.63
C TRP A 73 -2.24 -15.37 0.33
N GLU A 74 -2.74 -14.17 0.03
CA GLU A 74 -4.16 -13.92 -0.23
C GLU A 74 -4.59 -14.56 -1.55
N TYR A 75 -3.68 -14.58 -2.52
CA TYR A 75 -3.86 -15.18 -3.84
C TYR A 75 -3.60 -16.70 -3.89
N LYS A 76 -3.28 -17.36 -2.77
CA LYS A 76 -3.24 -18.84 -2.69
C LYS A 76 -4.64 -19.41 -2.49
N SER A 77 -4.90 -20.57 -3.09
CA SER A 77 -6.18 -21.25 -2.88
C SER A 77 -6.31 -21.77 -1.45
N CYS A 78 -7.55 -21.87 -0.93
CA CYS A 78 -7.80 -22.36 0.43
C CYS A 78 -7.19 -23.75 0.68
N LEU A 79 -7.19 -24.64 -0.32
CA LEU A 79 -6.54 -25.96 -0.26
C LEU A 79 -5.02 -25.86 -0.08
N GLN A 80 -4.35 -24.95 -0.80
CA GLN A 80 -2.91 -24.74 -0.67
C GLN A 80 -2.55 -24.17 0.69
N ARG A 81 -3.35 -23.21 1.19
CA ARG A 81 -3.18 -22.61 2.52
C ARG A 81 -3.31 -23.64 3.65
N TRP A 82 -4.20 -24.62 3.51
CA TRP A 82 -4.46 -25.61 4.56
C TRP A 82 -3.44 -26.77 4.56
N PHE A 83 -3.01 -27.25 3.39
CA PHE A 83 -2.26 -28.52 3.33
C PHE A 83 -0.78 -28.42 2.92
N LYS A 84 -0.33 -27.30 2.34
CA LYS A 84 0.96 -27.28 1.61
C LYS A 84 1.88 -26.09 1.89
N LEU A 85 1.36 -24.98 2.42
CA LEU A 85 2.13 -23.73 2.48
C LEU A 85 2.30 -23.24 3.92
N ASN A 86 3.54 -22.90 4.25
CA ASN A 86 3.84 -22.10 5.44
C ASN A 86 3.62 -20.62 5.10
N LYS A 87 2.68 -19.96 5.79
CA LYS A 87 2.35 -18.55 5.57
C LYS A 87 3.58 -17.65 5.59
N LYS A 88 4.48 -17.86 6.56
CA LYS A 88 5.70 -17.06 6.70
C LYS A 88 6.63 -17.21 5.48
N GLU A 89 6.79 -18.41 4.94
CA GLU A 89 7.65 -18.65 3.78
C GLU A 89 7.09 -18.02 2.51
N VAL A 90 5.77 -18.06 2.33
CA VAL A 90 5.10 -17.40 1.20
C VAL A 90 5.23 -15.88 1.31
N GLU A 91 5.06 -15.33 2.51
CA GLU A 91 5.19 -13.89 2.77
C GLU A 91 6.63 -13.39 2.59
N LEU A 92 7.65 -14.21 2.84
CA LEU A 92 9.05 -13.86 2.55
C LEU A 92 9.32 -13.61 1.06
N THR A 93 8.49 -14.14 0.16
CA THR A 93 8.65 -13.92 -1.30
C THR A 93 7.97 -12.64 -1.79
N ARG A 94 7.23 -11.94 -0.92
CA ARG A 94 6.46 -10.75 -1.33
C ARG A 94 7.36 -9.56 -1.60
N ARG A 95 6.93 -8.71 -2.53
CA ARG A 95 7.46 -7.36 -2.68
C ARG A 95 6.75 -6.43 -1.69
N PRO A 96 7.46 -5.48 -1.07
CA PRO A 96 6.81 -4.48 -0.22
C PRO A 96 5.91 -3.59 -1.07
N LEU A 97 4.72 -3.26 -0.57
CA LEU A 97 3.82 -2.30 -1.20
C LEU A 97 3.96 -0.98 -0.46
N THR A 98 4.61 0.01 -1.09
CA THR A 98 5.01 1.25 -0.40
C THR A 98 4.34 2.48 -0.98
N ILE A 99 4.14 3.51 -0.16
CA ILE A 99 3.57 4.80 -0.58
C ILE A 99 4.44 5.47 -1.67
N ARG A 100 5.76 5.25 -1.65
CA ARG A 100 6.68 5.71 -2.71
C ARG A 100 6.30 5.15 -4.08
N MET A 101 5.83 3.90 -4.15
CA MET A 101 5.39 3.29 -5.41
C MET A 101 4.12 3.96 -5.93
N PHE A 102 3.17 4.28 -5.03
CA PHE A 102 2.00 5.08 -5.37
C PHE A 102 2.38 6.50 -5.82
N ALA A 103 3.28 7.18 -5.12
CA ALA A 103 3.73 8.52 -5.49
C ALA A 103 4.40 8.56 -6.87
N ALA A 104 5.30 7.62 -7.16
CA ALA A 104 5.94 7.51 -8.46
C ALA A 104 4.93 7.19 -9.57
N SER A 105 3.95 6.33 -9.29
CA SER A 105 2.90 5.98 -10.25
C SER A 105 1.97 7.16 -10.51
N ALA A 106 1.62 7.94 -9.48
CA ALA A 106 0.85 9.19 -9.59
C ALA A 106 1.56 10.21 -10.48
N GLN A 107 2.86 10.41 -10.29
CA GLN A 107 3.66 11.29 -11.15
C GLN A 107 3.71 10.82 -12.61
N ALA A 108 3.72 9.50 -12.84
CA ALA A 108 3.76 8.94 -14.19
C ALA A 108 2.37 8.79 -14.85
N GLY A 109 1.28 8.98 -14.09
CA GLY A 109 -0.09 8.77 -14.57
C GLY A 109 -0.46 7.30 -14.82
N LYS A 110 0.36 6.34 -14.37
CA LYS A 110 0.11 4.90 -14.49
C LYS A 110 0.90 4.12 -13.45
N TRP A 111 0.45 2.92 -13.12
CA TRP A 111 1.22 2.03 -12.28
C TRP A 111 2.55 1.61 -12.95
N LEU A 112 3.65 1.64 -12.19
CA LEU A 112 5.00 1.41 -12.72
C LEU A 112 5.64 0.08 -12.30
N TYR A 113 4.98 -0.70 -11.44
CA TYR A 113 5.62 -1.80 -10.71
C TYR A 113 4.91 -3.14 -10.95
N ASP A 114 5.35 -3.85 -11.99
CA ASP A 114 4.91 -5.22 -12.33
C ASP A 114 5.97 -6.29 -11.98
#